data_AF-A0A0N4YHT2-F1
#
_entry.id   AF-A0A0N4YHT2-F1
#
_cell.length_a   1.000
_cell.length_b   1.000
_cell.length_c   1.000
_cell.angle_alpha   90.00
_cell.angle_beta   90.00
_cell.angle_gamma   90.00
#
_symmetry.space_group_name_H-M   'P 1'
#
loop_
_entity.id
_entity.type
_entity.pdbx_description
1 polymer ?
#
loop_
_entity_poly.entity_id
_entity_poly.type
_entity_poly.pdbx_seq_one_letter_code
_entity_poly.pdbx_strand_id
1 'polypeptide(L)'
;MYLFKVFNVLKEEIKPENVCEPSSIPKYLTALSKFASLNAALDDIYKNVLKCYSFWKDKVEPLARKSAKGFTYAELPVKLAGCFFLNGDYYKALLCLRHSINLEPKSLIPRIVALRWSVYLGEWEMLEMALAFEKLKPPKSAGSDDFVTAQLLFTTELARNYLEFNRDHKSRTTTAKRILEMTNEVNTDTRSTFPTFESQSFANWICSHLPKVAGIQGNDLELLDSFNCLHRAVTKSEGVTKNRLPGIHKDGVPLNIRSIASNTNDFFKACVSFAESCDMRRDYTIELLNVGLIRNAGANAQLGLWSVLKSGVLFRIQQFVNVNTLMRMCVVHPDYKNDVSNCMEMIRSMYSNEASPLKNFFGCTTKKPPEAVVLADEFSEDSHLPV
;
A
#
# COMPACT_ATOMS: atom_id res chain seq x y z
N MET A 1 -13.35 -21.42 3.50
CA MET A 1 -14.77 -21.67 3.15
C MET A 1 -15.59 -20.38 3.03
N TYR A 2 -15.44 -19.40 3.93
CA TYR A 2 -16.25 -18.16 3.92
C TYR A 2 -15.92 -17.17 2.79
N LEU A 3 -14.64 -16.94 2.48
CA LEU A 3 -14.23 -16.10 1.35
C LEU A 3 -14.74 -16.61 -0.01
N PHE A 4 -14.91 -17.93 -0.14
CA PHE A 4 -15.49 -18.54 -1.33
C PHE A 4 -16.95 -18.11 -1.54
N LYS A 5 -17.72 -17.90 -0.46
CA LYS A 5 -19.11 -17.43 -0.54
C LYS A 5 -19.17 -15.98 -1.04
N VAL A 6 -18.28 -15.10 -0.56
CA VAL A 6 -18.19 -13.71 -1.05
C VAL A 6 -17.78 -13.69 -2.53
N PHE A 7 -16.80 -14.51 -2.90
CA PHE A 7 -16.33 -14.62 -4.27
C PHE A 7 -17.39 -15.16 -5.23
N ASN A 8 -18.23 -16.10 -4.79
CA ASN A 8 -19.34 -16.60 -5.60
C ASN A 8 -20.39 -15.51 -5.84
N VAL A 9 -20.80 -14.79 -4.78
CA VAL A 9 -21.70 -13.64 -4.93
C VAL A 9 -21.09 -12.60 -5.88
N LEU A 10 -19.80 -12.32 -5.73
CA LEU A 10 -19.10 -11.38 -6.59
C LEU A 10 -19.14 -11.80 -8.07
N LYS A 11 -18.97 -13.10 -8.37
CA LYS A 11 -19.06 -13.67 -9.73
C LYS A 11 -20.49 -13.71 -10.28
N GLU A 12 -21.47 -13.97 -9.43
CA GLU A 12 -22.89 -14.06 -9.81
C GLU A 12 -23.44 -12.67 -10.12
N GLU A 13 -23.11 -11.67 -9.31
CA GLU A 13 -23.65 -10.31 -9.41
C GLU A 13 -22.92 -9.47 -10.48
N ILE A 14 -21.61 -9.66 -10.65
CA ILE A 14 -20.76 -8.80 -11.50
C ILE A 14 -20.07 -9.65 -12.57
N LYS A 15 -20.56 -9.50 -13.79
CA LYS A 15 -19.88 -10.01 -14.99
C LYS A 15 -18.60 -9.21 -15.30
N PRO A 16 -17.58 -9.81 -15.93
CA PRO A 16 -16.31 -9.14 -16.24
C PRO A 16 -16.46 -7.80 -16.96
N GLU A 17 -17.40 -7.70 -17.90
CA GLU A 17 -17.71 -6.49 -18.66
C GLU A 17 -18.24 -5.34 -17.79
N ASN A 18 -18.83 -5.66 -16.63
CA ASN A 18 -19.50 -4.70 -15.75
C ASN A 18 -18.61 -4.23 -14.59
N VAL A 19 -17.38 -4.76 -14.46
CA VAL A 19 -16.48 -4.50 -13.31
C VAL A 19 -16.20 -3.00 -13.15
N CYS A 20 -16.03 -2.30 -14.27
CA CYS A 20 -15.66 -0.88 -14.34
C CYS A 20 -16.84 0.05 -14.68
N GLU A 21 -18.08 -0.47 -14.67
CA GLU A 21 -19.26 0.35 -14.94
C GLU A 21 -19.68 1.15 -13.71
N PRO A 22 -19.79 2.49 -13.78
CA PRO A 22 -20.17 3.33 -12.65
C PRO A 22 -21.42 2.84 -11.91
N SER A 23 -22.43 2.38 -12.66
CA SER A 23 -23.72 1.84 -12.19
C SER A 23 -23.66 0.46 -11.53
N SER A 24 -22.49 -0.18 -11.45
CA SER A 24 -22.32 -1.48 -10.78
C SER A 24 -22.23 -1.38 -9.25
N ILE A 25 -22.27 -0.18 -8.67
CA ILE A 25 -22.18 0.01 -7.21
C ILE A 25 -23.22 -0.78 -6.39
N PRO A 26 -24.50 -0.86 -6.78
CA PRO A 26 -25.47 -1.71 -6.07
C PRO A 26 -25.02 -3.17 -6.00
N LYS A 27 -24.40 -3.70 -7.07
CA LYS A 27 -23.87 -5.07 -7.11
C LYS A 27 -22.71 -5.25 -6.14
N TYR A 28 -21.82 -4.25 -6.06
CA TYR A 28 -20.73 -4.24 -5.07
C TYR A 28 -21.26 -4.17 -3.63
N LEU A 29 -22.34 -3.41 -3.37
CA LEU A 29 -22.98 -3.35 -2.06
C LEU A 29 -23.53 -4.73 -1.62
N THR A 30 -24.12 -5.51 -2.53
CA THR A 30 -24.56 -6.88 -2.25
C THR A 30 -23.40 -7.78 -1.81
N ALA A 31 -22.31 -7.79 -2.59
CA ALA A 31 -21.11 -8.56 -2.26
C ALA A 31 -20.46 -8.10 -0.94
N LEU A 32 -20.43 -6.79 -0.70
CA LEU A 32 -19.90 -6.20 0.52
C LEU A 32 -20.73 -6.53 1.75
N SER A 33 -22.05 -6.48 1.65
CA SER A 33 -22.95 -6.83 2.76
C SER A 33 -22.79 -8.32 3.13
N LYS A 34 -22.58 -9.18 2.13
CA LYS A 34 -22.21 -10.58 2.37
C LYS A 34 -20.85 -10.70 3.04
N PHE A 35 -19.86 -9.93 2.63
CA PHE A 35 -18.56 -9.90 3.28
C PHE A 35 -18.67 -9.44 4.74
N ALA A 36 -19.34 -8.32 5.01
CA ALA A 36 -19.49 -7.74 6.35
C ALA A 36 -20.18 -8.72 7.32
N SER A 37 -21.30 -9.33 6.90
CA SER A 37 -22.01 -10.34 7.70
C SER A 37 -21.16 -11.57 8.02
N LEU A 38 -20.36 -12.04 7.06
CA LEU A 38 -19.44 -13.16 7.29
C LEU A 38 -18.26 -12.77 8.18
N ASN A 39 -17.73 -11.56 8.02
CA ASN A 39 -16.62 -11.05 8.81
C ASN A 39 -17.04 -10.83 10.27
N ALA A 40 -18.26 -10.34 10.52
CA ALA A 40 -18.82 -10.20 11.86
C ALA A 40 -19.02 -11.56 12.57
N ALA A 41 -19.26 -12.63 11.81
CA ALA A 41 -19.41 -13.98 12.34
C ALA A 41 -18.08 -14.71 12.59
N LEU A 42 -16.95 -14.14 12.18
CA LEU A 42 -15.63 -14.73 12.34
C LEU A 42 -14.89 -14.09 13.53
N ASP A 43 -14.21 -14.92 14.31
CA ASP A 43 -13.19 -14.41 15.22
C ASP A 43 -12.16 -13.61 14.42
N ASP A 44 -11.76 -12.47 14.98
CA ASP A 44 -10.85 -11.53 14.34
C ASP A 44 -9.48 -12.19 14.13
N ILE A 45 -9.25 -12.74 12.93
CA ILE A 45 -7.99 -13.36 12.52
C ILE A 45 -6.83 -12.37 12.68
N TYR A 46 -7.08 -11.08 12.47
CA TYR A 46 -6.08 -10.04 12.63
C TYR A 46 -5.68 -9.86 14.10
N LYS A 47 -6.60 -10.02 15.06
CA LYS A 47 -6.23 -10.09 16.50
C LYS A 47 -5.23 -11.20 16.78
N ASN A 48 -5.31 -12.35 16.11
CA ASN A 48 -4.33 -13.42 16.29
C ASN A 48 -2.97 -13.03 15.70
N VAL A 49 -2.92 -12.34 14.56
CA VAL A 49 -1.68 -11.77 14.01
C VAL A 49 -1.06 -10.77 14.99
N LEU A 50 -1.86 -9.90 15.60
CA LEU A 50 -1.41 -8.92 16.59
C LEU A 50 -0.86 -9.59 17.87
N LYS A 51 -1.51 -10.67 18.35
CA LYS A 51 -1.00 -11.48 19.47
C LYS A 51 0.36 -12.10 19.12
N CYS A 52 0.49 -12.70 17.93
CA CYS A 52 1.75 -13.27 17.46
C CYS A 52 2.86 -12.21 17.37
N TYR A 53 2.54 -11.01 16.87
CA TYR A 53 3.49 -9.91 16.82
C TYR A 53 3.93 -9.44 18.21
N SER A 54 2.99 -9.29 19.15
CA SER A 54 3.30 -8.87 20.52
C SER A 54 4.20 -9.90 21.20
N PHE A 55 3.86 -11.19 21.06
CA PHE A 55 4.70 -12.28 21.56
C PHE A 55 6.10 -12.27 20.93
N TRP A 56 6.20 -12.09 19.60
CA TRP A 56 7.48 -11.94 18.91
C TRP A 56 8.29 -10.79 19.48
N LYS A 57 7.73 -9.57 19.47
CA LYS A 57 8.42 -8.34 19.87
C LYS A 57 8.88 -8.37 21.32
N ASP A 58 8.01 -8.84 22.22
CA ASP A 58 8.23 -8.66 23.66
C ASP A 58 8.96 -9.86 24.29
N LYS A 59 8.83 -11.06 23.71
CA LYS A 59 9.37 -12.30 24.29
C LYS A 59 10.47 -12.94 23.44
N VAL A 60 10.30 -13.01 22.12
CA VAL A 60 11.19 -13.80 21.26
C VAL A 60 12.34 -12.95 20.70
N GLU A 61 12.06 -11.77 20.16
CA GLU A 61 13.03 -10.91 19.49
C GLU A 61 14.23 -10.55 20.39
N PRO A 62 14.05 -10.16 21.67
CA PRO A 62 15.17 -9.81 22.53
C PRO A 62 16.12 -10.99 22.80
N LEU A 63 15.58 -12.21 22.80
CA LEU A 63 16.34 -13.45 22.99
C LEU A 63 17.03 -13.86 21.68
N ALA A 64 16.30 -13.79 20.56
CA ALA A 64 16.81 -14.12 19.23
C ALA A 64 17.99 -13.21 18.84
N ARG A 65 17.92 -11.91 19.15
CA ARG A 65 18.98 -10.94 18.88
C ARG A 65 20.30 -11.27 19.59
N LYS A 66 20.23 -11.86 20.78
CA LYS A 66 21.40 -12.26 21.58
C LYS A 66 21.92 -13.66 21.21
N SER A 67 21.17 -14.41 20.42
CA SER A 67 21.51 -15.79 20.05
C SER A 67 22.51 -15.84 18.90
N ALA A 68 23.52 -16.71 19.02
CA ALA A 68 24.46 -17.02 17.93
C ALA A 68 23.76 -17.64 16.70
N LYS A 69 22.57 -18.23 16.89
CA LYS A 69 21.71 -18.77 15.83
C LYS A 69 20.50 -17.87 15.54
N GLY A 70 20.58 -16.57 15.85
CA GLY A 70 19.48 -15.62 15.66
C GLY A 70 18.86 -15.63 14.26
N PHE A 71 19.66 -15.90 13.22
CA PHE A 71 19.20 -15.99 11.83
C PHE A 71 18.11 -17.05 11.60
N THR A 72 18.05 -18.13 12.39
CA THR A 72 17.00 -19.16 12.24
C THR A 72 15.60 -18.63 12.59
N TYR A 73 15.53 -17.48 13.25
CA TYR A 73 14.28 -16.82 13.61
C TYR A 73 13.88 -15.73 12.62
N ALA A 74 14.71 -15.41 11.61
CA ALA A 74 14.50 -14.28 10.71
C ALA A 74 13.27 -14.43 9.80
N GLU A 75 12.79 -15.65 9.57
CA GLU A 75 11.61 -15.93 8.75
C GLU A 75 10.29 -15.49 9.40
N LEU A 76 10.16 -15.63 10.73
CA LEU A 76 8.93 -15.28 11.45
C LEU A 76 8.56 -13.80 11.28
N PRO A 77 9.46 -12.83 11.52
CA PRO A 77 9.15 -11.43 11.27
C PRO A 77 8.88 -11.14 9.79
N VAL A 78 9.45 -11.87 8.83
CA VAL A 78 9.10 -11.72 7.40
C VAL A 78 7.67 -12.14 7.12
N LYS A 79 7.20 -13.26 7.68
CA LYS A 79 5.78 -13.68 7.57
C LYS A 79 4.84 -12.65 8.21
N LEU A 80 5.18 -12.16 9.40
CA LEU A 80 4.41 -11.11 10.08
C LEU A 80 4.38 -9.82 9.24
N ALA A 81 5.51 -9.41 8.67
CA ALA A 81 5.55 -8.27 7.76
C ALA A 81 4.63 -8.49 6.54
N GLY A 82 4.61 -9.68 5.96
CA GLY A 82 3.67 -10.04 4.89
C GLY A 82 2.22 -9.84 5.31
N CYS A 83 1.81 -10.35 6.47
CA CYS A 83 0.47 -10.13 7.01
C CYS A 83 0.15 -8.64 7.24
N PHE A 84 1.11 -7.88 7.75
CA PHE A 84 0.93 -6.45 8.00
C PHE A 84 0.86 -5.62 6.72
N PHE A 85 1.68 -5.92 5.69
CA PHE A 85 1.55 -5.30 4.37
C PHE A 85 0.21 -5.63 3.74
N LEU A 86 -0.21 -6.89 3.79
CA LEU A 86 -1.51 -7.32 3.27
C LEU A 86 -2.63 -6.49 3.91
N ASN A 87 -2.61 -6.32 5.24
CA ASN A 87 -3.60 -5.55 5.99
C ASN A 87 -3.43 -4.03 5.91
N GLY A 88 -2.29 -3.50 5.47
CA GLY A 88 -2.01 -2.05 5.44
C GLY A 88 -1.46 -1.46 6.74
N ASP A 89 -0.98 -2.27 7.68
CA ASP A 89 -0.34 -1.82 8.94
C ASP A 89 1.17 -1.65 8.74
N TYR A 90 1.53 -0.66 7.93
CA TYR A 90 2.89 -0.56 7.38
C TYR A 90 3.98 -0.30 8.42
N TYR A 91 3.67 0.43 9.50
CA TYR A 91 4.63 0.66 10.58
C TYR A 91 5.03 -0.64 11.27
N LYS A 92 4.06 -1.52 11.58
CA LYS A 92 4.39 -2.85 12.13
C LYS A 92 5.13 -3.70 11.12
N ALA A 93 4.79 -3.59 9.83
CA ALA A 93 5.50 -4.29 8.77
C ALA A 93 6.98 -3.86 8.70
N LEU A 94 7.28 -2.56 8.70
CA LEU A 94 8.65 -2.03 8.68
C LEU A 94 9.44 -2.40 9.93
N LEU A 95 8.82 -2.38 11.12
CA LEU A 95 9.45 -2.86 12.35
C LEU A 95 9.80 -4.36 12.27
N CYS A 96 8.90 -5.17 11.73
CA CYS A 96 9.18 -6.58 11.46
C CYS A 96 10.34 -6.75 10.46
N LEU A 97 10.38 -5.99 9.37
CA LEU A 97 11.51 -6.04 8.43
C LEU A 97 12.83 -5.66 9.10
N ARG A 98 12.85 -4.62 9.93
CA ARG A 98 14.03 -4.25 10.71
C ARG A 98 14.50 -5.40 11.61
N HIS A 99 13.59 -6.09 12.31
CA HIS A 99 13.96 -7.27 13.09
C HIS A 99 14.56 -8.37 12.22
N SER A 100 13.95 -8.67 11.07
CA SER A 100 14.47 -9.67 10.13
C SER A 100 15.86 -9.31 9.60
N ILE A 101 16.07 -8.06 9.16
CA ILE A 101 17.35 -7.56 8.62
C ILE A 101 18.46 -7.62 9.68
N ASN A 102 18.14 -7.35 10.95
CA ASN A 102 19.10 -7.46 12.03
C ASN A 102 19.51 -8.92 12.31
N LEU A 103 18.57 -9.86 12.22
CA LEU A 103 18.81 -11.29 12.44
C LEU A 103 19.50 -11.95 11.24
N GLU A 104 19.16 -11.56 10.01
CA GLU A 104 19.73 -12.08 8.77
C GLU A 104 20.09 -10.95 7.78
N PRO A 105 21.22 -10.25 8.00
CA PRO A 105 21.66 -9.13 7.16
C PRO A 105 21.87 -9.46 5.67
N LYS A 106 22.08 -10.73 5.34
CA LYS A 106 22.32 -11.20 3.98
C LYS A 106 21.04 -11.30 3.15
N SER A 107 19.86 -11.29 3.80
CA SER A 107 18.58 -11.37 3.11
C SER A 107 18.28 -10.04 2.41
N LEU A 108 18.32 -10.05 1.07
CA LEU A 108 18.21 -8.84 0.26
C LEU A 108 16.77 -8.33 0.14
N ILE A 109 15.79 -9.24 0.06
CA ILE A 109 14.39 -8.88 -0.19
C ILE A 109 13.81 -8.00 0.94
N PRO A 110 13.97 -8.32 2.24
CA PRO A 110 13.56 -7.42 3.31
C PRO A 110 14.21 -6.04 3.25
N ARG A 111 15.48 -5.96 2.86
CA ARG A 111 16.24 -4.69 2.74
C ARG A 111 15.66 -3.80 1.63
N ILE A 112 15.43 -4.38 0.44
CA ILE A 112 14.80 -3.69 -0.70
C ILE A 112 13.42 -3.15 -0.29
N VAL A 113 12.58 -3.99 0.31
CA VAL A 113 11.22 -3.60 0.69
C VAL A 113 11.22 -2.53 1.78
N ALA A 114 12.12 -2.61 2.77
CA ALA A 114 12.23 -1.61 3.82
C ALA A 114 12.60 -0.23 3.25
N LEU A 115 13.55 -0.15 2.31
CA LEU A 115 13.91 1.10 1.64
C LEU A 115 12.73 1.69 0.87
N ARG A 116 12.08 0.89 0.02
CA ARG A 116 10.97 1.34 -0.83
C ARG A 116 9.79 1.85 -0.02
N TRP A 117 9.39 1.11 1.02
CA TRP A 117 8.25 1.50 1.85
C TRP A 117 8.56 2.64 2.80
N SER A 118 9.81 2.81 3.23
CA SER A 118 10.19 4.04 3.96
C SER A 118 10.02 5.26 3.07
N VAL A 119 10.36 5.15 1.77
CA VAL A 119 10.10 6.20 0.78
C VAL A 119 8.60 6.41 0.53
N TYR A 120 7.83 5.34 0.28
CA TYR A 120 6.39 5.47 0.01
C TYR A 120 5.61 6.12 1.16
N LEU A 121 6.04 5.89 2.40
CA LEU A 121 5.40 6.47 3.59
C LEU A 121 5.94 7.86 3.96
N GLY A 122 7.04 8.30 3.36
CA GLY A 122 7.72 9.53 3.79
C GLY A 122 8.38 9.44 5.16
N GLU A 123 8.74 8.23 5.61
CA GLU A 123 9.36 7.96 6.91
C GLU A 123 10.88 8.16 6.82
N TRP A 124 11.29 9.43 6.79
CA TRP A 124 12.67 9.82 6.47
C TRP A 124 13.70 9.30 7.47
N GLU A 125 13.38 9.28 8.77
CA GLU A 125 14.27 8.75 9.81
C GLU A 125 14.47 7.24 9.65
N MET A 126 13.41 6.51 9.28
CA MET A 126 13.52 5.07 8.99
C MET A 126 14.35 4.82 7.74
N LEU A 127 14.18 5.65 6.72
CA LEU A 127 14.96 5.59 5.50
C LEU A 127 16.45 5.85 5.76
N GLU A 128 16.80 6.85 6.57
CA GLU A 128 18.19 7.13 6.95
C GLU A 128 18.85 5.97 7.68
N MET A 129 18.14 5.36 8.64
CA MET A 129 18.63 4.16 9.33
C MET A 129 18.85 2.99 8.35
N ALA A 130 17.95 2.80 7.39
CA ALA A 130 18.11 1.77 6.35
C ALA A 130 19.30 2.08 5.42
N LEU A 131 19.44 3.31 4.94
CA LEU A 131 20.58 3.73 4.09
C LEU A 131 21.92 3.63 4.83
N ALA A 132 21.96 3.94 6.13
CA ALA A 132 23.14 3.76 6.96
C ALA A 132 23.53 2.28 7.08
N PHE A 133 22.54 1.39 7.23
CA PHE A 133 22.77 -0.05 7.22
C PHE A 133 23.35 -0.52 5.88
N GLU A 134 22.80 -0.05 4.75
CA GLU A 134 23.30 -0.39 3.41
C GLU A 134 24.76 0.05 3.21
N LYS A 135 25.14 1.22 3.76
CA LYS A 135 26.53 1.70 3.75
C LYS A 135 27.46 0.82 4.60
N LEU A 136 27.00 0.38 5.76
CA LEU A 136 27.80 -0.44 6.69
C LEU A 136 27.93 -1.90 6.24
N LYS A 137 26.89 -2.44 5.58
CA LYS A 137 26.80 -3.84 5.16
C LYS A 137 26.42 -3.94 3.68
N PRO A 138 27.25 -3.42 2.76
CA PRO A 138 26.93 -3.44 1.33
C PRO A 138 26.69 -4.88 0.85
N PRO A 139 25.75 -5.11 -0.08
CA PRO A 139 25.54 -6.44 -0.64
C PRO A 139 26.80 -6.90 -1.38
N LYS A 140 27.13 -8.19 -1.26
CA LYS A 140 28.20 -8.81 -2.04
C LYS A 140 27.58 -9.27 -3.37
N SER A 141 28.02 -8.70 -4.49
CA SER A 141 27.57 -9.15 -5.81
C SER A 141 28.01 -10.60 -6.05
N ALA A 142 27.09 -11.43 -6.54
CA ALA A 142 27.35 -12.81 -6.96
C ALA A 142 27.72 -12.93 -8.46
N GLY A 143 27.95 -11.81 -9.17
CA GLY A 143 28.24 -11.77 -10.61
C GLY A 143 27.31 -10.86 -11.39
N SER A 144 27.42 -10.90 -12.73
CA SER A 144 26.68 -10.04 -13.67
C SER A 144 25.16 -10.30 -13.72
N ASP A 145 24.71 -11.49 -13.29
CA ASP A 145 23.30 -11.92 -13.35
C ASP A 145 22.56 -11.83 -12.01
N ASP A 146 23.13 -11.17 -11.00
CA ASP A 146 22.47 -10.99 -9.71
C ASP A 146 21.45 -9.84 -9.73
N PHE A 147 20.28 -10.12 -10.33
CA PHE A 147 19.19 -9.15 -10.48
C PHE A 147 18.68 -8.58 -9.15
N VAL A 148 18.76 -9.36 -8.07
CA VAL A 148 18.27 -8.92 -6.75
C VAL A 148 19.26 -7.97 -6.10
N THR A 149 20.56 -8.26 -6.19
CA THR A 149 21.59 -7.30 -5.74
C THR A 149 21.55 -6.02 -6.58
N ALA A 150 21.41 -6.13 -7.91
CA ALA A 150 21.27 -4.97 -8.79
C ALA A 150 20.05 -4.10 -8.39
N GLN A 151 18.92 -4.73 -8.09
CA GLN A 151 17.72 -4.03 -7.59
C GLN A 151 17.96 -3.34 -6.25
N LEU A 152 18.68 -3.97 -5.31
CA LEU A 152 19.01 -3.34 -4.04
C LEU A 152 19.91 -2.12 -4.22
N LEU A 153 20.93 -2.21 -5.08
CA LEU A 153 21.81 -1.09 -5.40
C LEU A 153 21.04 0.07 -6.01
N PHE A 154 20.21 -0.21 -7.03
CA PHE A 154 19.32 0.77 -7.65
C PHE A 154 18.39 1.44 -6.63
N THR A 155 17.71 0.63 -5.81
CA THR A 155 16.77 1.11 -4.78
C THR A 155 17.48 1.99 -3.77
N THR A 156 18.67 1.60 -3.33
CA THR A 156 19.47 2.35 -2.35
C THR A 156 19.88 3.71 -2.91
N GLU A 157 20.39 3.75 -4.13
CA GLU A 157 20.81 5.00 -4.77
C GLU A 157 19.63 5.92 -5.05
N LEU A 158 18.53 5.38 -5.57
CA LEU A 158 17.34 6.18 -5.88
C LEU A 158 16.70 6.74 -4.61
N ALA A 159 16.59 5.93 -3.55
CA ALA A 159 16.05 6.37 -2.27
C ALA A 159 16.93 7.41 -1.58
N ARG A 160 18.27 7.31 -1.71
CA ARG A 160 19.20 8.34 -1.23
C ARG A 160 18.98 9.67 -1.94
N ASN A 161 18.94 9.67 -3.28
CA ASN A 161 18.70 10.88 -4.05
C ASN A 161 17.33 11.50 -3.70
N TYR A 162 16.30 10.69 -3.50
CA TYR A 162 14.98 11.19 -3.13
C TYR A 162 14.91 11.73 -1.70
N LEU A 163 15.64 11.14 -0.75
CA LEU A 163 15.80 11.70 0.60
C LEU A 163 16.48 13.08 0.55
N GLU A 164 17.60 13.18 -0.19
CA GLU A 164 18.34 14.43 -0.37
C GLU A 164 17.46 15.50 -1.03
N PHE A 165 16.71 15.13 -2.08
CA PHE A 165 15.74 16.01 -2.75
C PHE A 165 14.70 16.62 -1.79
N ASN A 166 14.24 15.83 -0.82
CA ASN A 166 13.25 16.27 0.17
C ASN A 166 13.87 17.09 1.32
N ARG A 167 15.09 16.77 1.76
CA ARG A 167 15.74 17.44 2.92
C ARG A 167 16.60 18.64 2.56
N ASP A 168 17.31 18.62 1.44
CA ASP A 168 18.24 19.67 1.05
C ASP A 168 17.74 20.47 -0.15
N HIS A 169 17.22 21.66 0.15
CA HIS A 169 16.74 22.60 -0.87
C HIS A 169 17.83 23.02 -1.86
N LYS A 170 19.11 23.02 -1.47
CA LYS A 170 20.22 23.48 -2.34
C LYS A 170 20.58 22.45 -3.40
N SER A 171 20.53 21.15 -3.07
CA SER A 171 20.83 20.07 -4.01
C SER A 171 19.62 19.55 -4.78
N ARG A 172 18.40 20.03 -4.46
CA ARG A 172 17.12 19.57 -5.05
C ARG A 172 17.13 19.46 -6.57
N THR A 173 17.64 20.46 -7.30
CA THR A 173 17.70 20.42 -8.77
C THR A 173 18.64 19.33 -9.27
N THR A 174 19.81 19.18 -8.63
CA THR A 174 20.81 18.17 -8.98
C THR A 174 20.32 16.76 -8.69
N THR A 175 19.70 16.54 -7.53
CA THR A 175 19.15 15.24 -7.14
C THR A 175 17.92 14.88 -7.98
N ALA A 176 17.07 15.84 -8.32
CA ALA A 176 15.97 15.64 -9.26
C ALA A 176 16.49 15.19 -10.64
N LYS A 177 17.52 15.85 -11.18
CA LYS A 177 18.16 15.45 -12.44
C LYS A 177 18.68 14.01 -12.37
N ARG A 178 19.35 13.64 -11.27
CA ARG A 178 19.85 12.26 -11.07
C ARG A 178 18.72 11.24 -11.02
N ILE A 179 17.62 11.54 -10.33
CA ILE A 179 16.43 10.69 -10.27
C ILE A 179 15.83 10.46 -11.66
N LEU A 180 15.75 11.53 -12.48
CA LEU A 180 15.24 11.44 -13.85
C LEU A 180 16.14 10.58 -14.74
N GLU A 181 17.46 10.76 -14.66
CA GLU A 181 18.45 9.94 -15.40
C GLU A 181 18.30 8.45 -15.04
N MET A 182 18.28 8.12 -13.75
CA MET A 182 18.10 6.75 -13.27
C MET A 182 16.75 6.17 -13.69
N THR A 183 15.69 6.98 -13.68
CA THR A 183 14.35 6.56 -14.09
C THR A 183 14.29 6.27 -15.59
N ASN A 184 14.96 7.08 -16.41
CA ASN A 184 15.06 6.85 -17.84
C ASN A 184 15.84 5.56 -18.12
N GLU A 185 16.98 5.36 -17.46
CA GLU A 185 17.78 4.13 -17.58
C GLU A 185 16.95 2.88 -17.28
N VAL A 186 16.28 2.85 -16.12
CA VAL A 186 15.48 1.67 -15.75
C VAL A 186 14.24 1.47 -16.63
N ASN A 187 13.70 2.55 -17.21
CA ASN A 187 12.59 2.47 -18.17
C ASN A 187 13.03 1.92 -19.54
N THR A 188 14.32 2.06 -19.91
CA THR A 188 14.87 1.43 -21.12
C THR A 188 15.14 -0.07 -20.96
N ASP A 189 15.15 -0.59 -19.73
CA ASP A 189 15.27 -2.02 -19.50
C ASP A 189 14.01 -2.78 -19.97
N THR A 190 14.17 -3.55 -21.05
CA THR A 190 13.10 -4.32 -21.70
C THR A 190 12.93 -5.72 -21.11
N ARG A 191 13.76 -6.12 -20.14
CA ARG A 191 13.69 -7.46 -19.53
C ARG A 191 12.39 -7.61 -18.73
N SER A 192 11.64 -8.67 -19.03
CA SER A 192 10.38 -9.00 -18.36
C SER A 192 10.60 -9.77 -17.04
N THR A 193 11.33 -9.16 -16.09
CA THR A 193 11.62 -9.76 -14.77
C THR A 193 10.89 -9.03 -13.64
N PHE A 194 10.68 -9.71 -12.51
CA PHE A 194 10.09 -9.07 -11.32
C PHE A 194 10.93 -7.87 -10.82
N PRO A 195 12.26 -7.98 -10.65
CA PRO A 195 13.07 -6.85 -10.20
C PRO A 195 12.98 -5.65 -11.14
N THR A 196 13.00 -5.86 -12.47
CA THR A 196 12.84 -4.77 -13.44
C THR A 196 11.50 -4.05 -13.26
N PHE A 197 10.39 -4.78 -13.14
CA PHE A 197 9.07 -4.14 -12.98
C PHE A 197 8.92 -3.44 -11.62
N GLU A 198 9.45 -4.01 -10.54
CA GLU A 198 9.44 -3.37 -9.22
C GLU A 198 10.29 -2.09 -9.20
N SER A 199 11.46 -2.09 -9.84
CA SER A 199 12.31 -0.90 -9.99
C SER A 199 11.64 0.17 -10.86
N GLN A 200 11.06 -0.22 -12.00
CA GLN A 200 10.29 0.70 -12.86
C GLN A 200 9.10 1.29 -12.11
N SER A 201 8.34 0.48 -11.35
CA SER A 201 7.25 0.96 -10.50
C SER A 201 7.72 2.03 -9.54
N PHE A 202 8.79 1.74 -8.80
CA PHE A 202 9.35 2.63 -7.78
C PHE A 202 9.85 3.95 -8.37
N ALA A 203 10.64 3.91 -9.44
CA ALA A 203 11.21 5.11 -10.05
C ALA A 203 10.14 6.02 -10.68
N ASN A 204 9.16 5.43 -11.37
CA ASN A 204 8.08 6.21 -11.95
C ASN A 204 7.16 6.80 -10.86
N TRP A 205 6.94 6.12 -9.73
CA TRP A 205 6.21 6.72 -8.61
C TRP A 205 6.97 7.90 -8.00
N ILE A 206 8.29 7.78 -7.80
CA ILE A 206 9.09 8.93 -7.31
C ILE A 206 9.00 10.09 -8.31
N CYS A 207 9.15 9.82 -9.61
CA CYS A 207 9.07 10.86 -10.63
C CYS A 207 7.70 11.55 -10.68
N SER A 208 6.61 10.87 -10.36
CA SER A 208 5.29 11.52 -10.29
C SER A 208 5.15 12.51 -9.13
N HIS A 209 6.04 12.44 -8.14
CA HIS A 209 6.02 13.32 -6.98
C HIS A 209 6.95 14.53 -7.13
N LEU A 210 7.97 14.47 -8.00
CA LEU A 210 8.90 15.58 -8.18
C LEU A 210 8.18 16.89 -8.55
N PRO A 211 7.26 16.94 -9.55
CA PRO A 211 6.60 18.19 -9.95
C PRO A 211 5.72 18.81 -8.87
N LYS A 212 5.38 18.05 -7.82
CA LYS A 212 4.50 18.49 -6.73
C LYS A 212 5.23 19.31 -5.67
N VAL A 213 6.57 19.36 -5.73
CA VAL A 213 7.40 20.10 -4.76
C VAL A 213 7.71 21.51 -5.29
N ALA A 214 7.36 22.53 -4.53
CA ALA A 214 7.64 23.92 -4.88
C ALA A 214 9.15 24.22 -4.96
N GLY A 215 9.52 25.13 -5.84
CA GLY A 215 10.90 25.65 -5.94
C GLY A 215 11.85 24.80 -6.78
N ILE A 216 11.36 23.82 -7.55
CA ILE A 216 12.15 23.19 -8.62
C ILE A 216 12.15 24.15 -9.81
N GLN A 217 13.00 25.16 -9.74
CA GLN A 217 13.22 26.09 -10.84
C GLN A 217 14.65 25.90 -11.32
N GLY A 218 14.80 25.29 -12.49
CA GLY A 218 16.06 25.23 -13.22
C GLY A 218 15.72 25.31 -14.70
N ASN A 219 16.34 26.24 -15.42
CA ASN A 219 16.07 26.47 -16.84
C ASN A 219 16.34 25.24 -17.73
N ASP A 220 17.10 24.25 -17.23
CA ASP A 220 17.51 23.04 -17.95
C ASP A 220 16.89 21.74 -17.39
N LEU A 221 15.92 21.81 -16.48
CA LEU A 221 15.30 20.62 -15.89
C LEU A 221 13.86 20.43 -16.40
N GLU A 222 13.71 19.62 -17.45
CA GLU A 222 12.41 19.17 -17.91
C GLU A 222 11.90 18.02 -17.03
N LEU A 223 10.90 18.32 -16.20
CA LEU A 223 10.26 17.31 -15.35
C LEU A 223 9.34 16.42 -16.18
N LEU A 224 9.29 15.14 -15.83
CA LEU A 224 8.32 14.22 -16.40
C LEU A 224 6.91 14.56 -15.94
N ASP A 225 5.93 14.33 -16.83
CA ASP A 225 4.52 14.49 -16.51
C ASP A 225 4.11 13.54 -15.36
N SER A 226 3.61 14.14 -14.26
CA SER A 226 3.20 13.45 -13.03
C SER A 226 2.23 12.30 -13.33
N PHE A 227 1.24 12.61 -14.17
CA PHE A 227 0.17 11.69 -14.51
C PHE A 227 0.68 10.45 -15.26
N ASN A 228 1.47 10.64 -16.32
CA ASN A 228 2.05 9.56 -17.09
C ASN A 228 3.02 8.70 -16.28
N CYS A 229 3.84 9.33 -15.44
CA CYS A 229 4.71 8.62 -14.50
C CYS A 229 3.90 7.73 -13.55
N LEU A 230 2.85 8.27 -12.92
CA LEU A 230 2.02 7.49 -12.00
C LEU A 230 1.28 6.35 -12.72
N HIS A 231 0.78 6.58 -13.92
CA HIS A 231 0.16 5.53 -14.75
C HIS A 231 1.14 4.38 -15.05
N ARG A 232 2.40 4.71 -15.41
CA ARG A 232 3.46 3.70 -15.61
C ARG A 232 3.73 2.93 -14.32
N ALA A 233 3.83 3.62 -13.19
CA ALA A 233 4.05 2.99 -11.88
C ALA A 233 2.96 1.96 -11.55
N VAL A 234 1.68 2.36 -11.69
CA VAL A 234 0.53 1.45 -11.52
C VAL A 234 0.61 0.25 -12.45
N THR A 235 0.85 0.48 -13.74
CA THR A 235 0.92 -0.60 -14.74
C THR A 235 1.99 -1.63 -14.39
N LYS A 236 3.15 -1.19 -13.93
CA LYS A 236 4.26 -2.08 -13.55
C LYS A 236 3.98 -2.82 -12.24
N SER A 237 3.45 -2.13 -11.22
CA SER A 237 3.03 -2.73 -9.96
C SER A 237 1.93 -3.79 -10.14
N GLU A 238 0.94 -3.50 -11.00
CA GLU A 238 -0.07 -4.47 -11.41
C GLU A 238 0.54 -5.67 -12.13
N GLY A 239 1.52 -5.45 -13.01
CA GLY A 239 2.24 -6.52 -13.71
C GLY A 239 2.89 -7.51 -12.73
N VAL A 240 3.53 -7.02 -11.67
CA VAL A 240 4.10 -7.86 -10.60
C VAL A 240 3.00 -8.64 -9.88
N THR A 241 1.91 -7.96 -9.50
CA THR A 241 0.80 -8.58 -8.75
C THR A 241 0.05 -9.62 -9.57
N LYS A 242 -0.19 -9.38 -10.87
CA LYS A 242 -0.84 -10.32 -11.80
C LYS A 242 -0.07 -11.64 -11.95
N ASN A 243 1.24 -11.62 -11.73
CA ASN A 243 2.08 -12.81 -11.77
C ASN A 243 2.17 -13.52 -10.41
N ARG A 244 2.25 -12.77 -9.29
CA ARG A 244 2.34 -13.36 -7.94
C ARG A 244 0.98 -13.82 -7.39
N LEU A 245 -0.08 -13.11 -7.71
CA LEU A 245 -1.46 -13.34 -7.24
C LEU A 245 -2.44 -13.27 -8.41
N PRO A 246 -2.35 -14.19 -9.39
CA PRO A 246 -3.16 -14.14 -10.60
C PRO A 246 -4.66 -14.17 -10.32
N GLY A 247 -5.11 -14.89 -9.29
CA GLY A 247 -6.53 -14.98 -8.93
C GLY A 247 -7.18 -13.66 -8.45
N ILE A 248 -6.38 -12.62 -8.17
CA ILE A 248 -6.91 -11.28 -7.87
C ILE A 248 -7.35 -10.57 -9.16
N HIS A 249 -6.56 -10.68 -10.22
CA HIS A 249 -6.77 -9.91 -11.45
C HIS A 249 -7.35 -10.71 -12.62
N LYS A 250 -7.08 -12.02 -12.69
CA LYS A 250 -7.52 -12.88 -13.79
C LYS A 250 -8.81 -13.59 -13.40
N ASP A 251 -9.83 -13.45 -14.23
CA ASP A 251 -11.08 -14.18 -14.03
C ASP A 251 -10.90 -15.66 -14.32
N GLY A 252 -11.69 -16.50 -13.63
CA GLY A 252 -11.57 -17.96 -13.72
C GLY A 252 -10.38 -18.56 -12.97
N VAL A 253 -9.35 -17.78 -12.60
CA VAL A 253 -8.20 -18.29 -11.84
C VAL A 253 -8.50 -18.28 -10.33
N PRO A 254 -8.40 -19.42 -9.61
CA PRO A 254 -8.64 -19.46 -8.18
C PRO A 254 -7.52 -18.75 -7.41
N LEU A 255 -7.89 -18.00 -6.37
CA LEU A 255 -6.93 -17.39 -5.45
C LEU A 255 -6.42 -18.44 -4.44
N ASN A 256 -5.23 -18.99 -4.67
CA ASN A 256 -4.63 -20.02 -3.81
C ASN A 256 -3.58 -19.45 -2.84
N ILE A 257 -4.03 -18.66 -1.87
CA ILE A 257 -3.16 -18.08 -0.82
C ILE A 257 -2.44 -19.18 -0.04
N ARG A 258 -3.08 -20.34 0.17
CA ARG A 258 -2.50 -21.44 0.97
C ARG A 258 -1.23 -21.99 0.34
N SER A 259 -1.22 -22.18 -0.98
CA SER A 259 -0.02 -22.61 -1.70
C SER A 259 1.11 -21.60 -1.56
N ILE A 260 0.81 -20.31 -1.76
CA ILE A 260 1.79 -19.22 -1.67
C ILE A 260 2.33 -19.08 -0.24
N ALA A 261 1.47 -19.25 0.77
CA ALA A 261 1.82 -19.18 2.19
C ALA A 261 2.79 -20.29 2.66
N SER A 262 2.99 -21.35 1.86
CA SER A 262 3.92 -22.43 2.20
C SER A 262 5.39 -21.97 2.14
N ASN A 263 5.72 -21.01 1.27
CA ASN A 263 7.04 -20.42 1.17
C ASN A 263 7.03 -19.00 1.77
N THR A 264 7.91 -18.76 2.75
CA THR A 264 8.01 -17.47 3.45
C THR A 264 8.24 -16.30 2.49
N ASN A 265 9.16 -16.47 1.54
CA ASN A 265 9.54 -15.41 0.61
C ASN A 265 8.44 -15.17 -0.44
N ASP A 266 7.82 -16.22 -0.97
CA ASP A 266 6.75 -16.05 -1.96
C ASP A 266 5.50 -15.42 -1.34
N PHE A 267 5.15 -15.81 -0.11
CA PHE A 267 4.11 -15.16 0.67
C PHE A 267 4.41 -13.68 0.89
N PHE A 268 5.60 -13.36 1.39
CA PHE A 268 6.00 -11.99 1.64
C PHE A 268 5.95 -11.14 0.37
N LYS A 269 6.57 -11.63 -0.71
CA LYS A 269 6.58 -10.99 -2.03
C LYS A 269 5.18 -10.74 -2.59
N ALA A 270 4.27 -11.70 -2.43
CA ALA A 270 2.89 -11.59 -2.88
C ALA A 270 2.12 -10.52 -2.09
N CYS A 271 2.25 -10.52 -0.75
CA CYS A 271 1.61 -9.53 0.11
C CYS A 271 2.13 -8.12 -0.16
N VAL A 272 3.44 -7.94 -0.30
CA VAL A 272 4.06 -6.64 -0.60
C VAL A 272 3.64 -6.13 -1.97
N SER A 273 3.66 -6.97 -3.01
CA SER A 273 3.23 -6.54 -4.35
C SER A 273 1.75 -6.16 -4.38
N PHE A 274 0.90 -6.92 -3.67
CA PHE A 274 -0.52 -6.59 -3.57
C PHE A 274 -0.75 -5.27 -2.83
N ALA A 275 -0.05 -5.04 -1.72
CA ALA A 275 -0.10 -3.80 -0.96
C ALA A 275 0.32 -2.60 -1.83
N GLU A 276 1.43 -2.75 -2.56
CA GLU A 276 1.93 -1.72 -3.47
C GLU A 276 0.93 -1.44 -4.61
N SER A 277 0.37 -2.48 -5.22
CA SER A 277 -0.65 -2.34 -6.28
C SER A 277 -1.90 -1.61 -5.77
N CYS A 278 -2.33 -1.89 -4.54
CA CYS A 278 -3.47 -1.21 -3.93
C CYS A 278 -3.19 0.29 -3.73
N ASP A 279 -2.05 0.64 -3.13
CA ASP A 279 -1.73 2.03 -2.83
C ASP A 279 -1.45 2.84 -4.09
N MET A 280 -0.70 2.28 -5.05
CA MET A 280 -0.48 2.91 -6.36
C MET A 280 -1.80 3.16 -7.09
N ARG A 281 -2.72 2.19 -7.08
CA ARG A 281 -4.03 2.35 -7.70
C ARG A 281 -4.85 3.43 -7.00
N ARG A 282 -4.82 3.49 -5.68
CA ARG A 282 -5.50 4.55 -4.93
C ARG A 282 -4.96 5.92 -5.34
N ASP A 283 -3.64 6.09 -5.30
CA ASP A 283 -2.99 7.36 -5.63
C ASP A 283 -3.31 7.78 -7.06
N TYR A 284 -3.28 6.85 -8.01
CA TYR A 284 -3.66 7.11 -9.41
C TYR A 284 -5.14 7.45 -9.58
N THR A 285 -6.03 6.84 -8.80
CA THR A 285 -7.46 7.20 -8.80
C THR A 285 -7.67 8.64 -8.35
N ILE A 286 -6.94 9.06 -7.31
CA ILE A 286 -6.99 10.44 -6.81
C ILE A 286 -6.40 11.41 -7.84
N GLU A 287 -5.26 11.06 -8.45
CA GLU A 287 -4.66 11.89 -9.50
C GLU A 287 -5.61 12.05 -10.69
N LEU A 288 -6.25 10.96 -11.16
CA LEU A 288 -7.26 10.99 -12.22
C LEU A 288 -8.41 11.94 -11.88
N LEU A 289 -8.86 11.96 -10.63
CA LEU A 289 -9.88 12.90 -10.17
C LEU A 289 -9.37 14.34 -10.20
N ASN A 290 -8.15 14.59 -9.73
CA ASN A 290 -7.53 15.92 -9.71
C ASN A 290 -7.35 16.52 -11.11
N VAL A 291 -7.03 15.69 -12.11
CA VAL A 291 -6.90 16.13 -13.52
C VAL A 291 -8.21 16.10 -14.30
N GLY A 292 -9.34 15.83 -13.64
CA GLY A 292 -10.68 15.86 -14.26
C GLY A 292 -11.03 14.64 -15.12
N LEU A 293 -10.23 13.57 -15.11
CA LEU A 293 -10.50 12.31 -15.82
C LEU A 293 -11.45 11.41 -15.03
N ILE A 294 -12.65 11.92 -14.75
CA ILE A 294 -13.66 11.34 -13.85
C ILE A 294 -14.04 9.90 -14.22
N ARG A 295 -14.29 9.63 -15.51
CA ARG A 295 -14.67 8.27 -15.97
C ARG A 295 -13.56 7.25 -15.69
N ASN A 296 -12.32 7.64 -15.95
CA ASN A 296 -11.15 6.79 -15.72
C ASN A 296 -10.92 6.59 -14.21
N ALA A 297 -11.12 7.64 -13.39
CA ALA A 297 -11.07 7.52 -11.94
C ALA A 297 -12.12 6.50 -11.45
N GLY A 298 -13.35 6.58 -11.94
CA GLY A 298 -14.42 5.65 -11.58
C GLY A 298 -14.12 4.20 -11.94
N ALA A 299 -13.69 3.95 -13.18
CA ALA A 299 -13.27 2.63 -13.62
C ALA A 299 -12.13 2.07 -12.76
N ASN A 300 -11.11 2.89 -12.48
CA ASN A 300 -9.96 2.45 -11.69
C ASN A 300 -10.33 2.20 -10.21
N ALA A 301 -11.18 3.02 -9.62
CA ALA A 301 -11.69 2.84 -8.26
C ALA A 301 -12.48 1.53 -8.12
N GLN A 302 -13.32 1.21 -9.09
CA GLN A 302 -14.14 0.00 -9.08
C GLN A 302 -13.30 -1.26 -9.32
N LEU A 303 -12.35 -1.21 -10.25
CA LEU A 303 -11.38 -2.30 -10.45
C LEU A 303 -10.56 -2.58 -9.19
N GLY A 304 -10.24 -1.52 -8.44
CA GLY A 304 -9.63 -1.62 -7.12
C GLY A 304 -10.52 -2.35 -6.13
N LEU A 305 -11.79 -1.91 -5.99
CA LEU A 305 -12.78 -2.54 -5.12
C LEU A 305 -12.99 -4.03 -5.45
N TRP A 306 -13.11 -4.36 -6.73
CA TRP A 306 -13.17 -5.74 -7.24
C TRP A 306 -11.98 -6.58 -6.75
N SER A 307 -10.77 -6.05 -6.93
CA SER A 307 -9.52 -6.73 -6.58
C SER A 307 -9.41 -6.97 -5.08
N VAL A 308 -9.77 -5.98 -4.24
CA VAL A 308 -9.68 -6.11 -2.77
C VAL A 308 -10.80 -6.98 -2.18
N LEU A 309 -12.00 -7.00 -2.77
CA LEU A 309 -13.06 -7.93 -2.37
C LEU A 309 -12.65 -9.40 -2.60
N LYS A 310 -11.94 -9.68 -3.71
CA LYS A 310 -11.35 -11.02 -3.94
C LYS A 310 -10.30 -11.39 -2.90
N SER A 311 -9.55 -10.42 -2.38
CA SER A 311 -8.55 -10.65 -1.33
C SER A 311 -9.18 -10.95 0.04
N GLY A 312 -10.36 -10.37 0.32
CA GLY A 312 -11.05 -10.52 1.60
C GLY A 312 -10.41 -9.77 2.77
N VAL A 313 -9.53 -8.81 2.51
CA VAL A 313 -8.83 -8.06 3.54
C VAL A 313 -9.65 -6.82 3.91
N LEU A 314 -10.15 -6.78 5.14
CA LEU A 314 -11.09 -5.75 5.62
C LEU A 314 -10.59 -4.32 5.35
N PHE A 315 -9.36 -4.00 5.78
CA PHE A 315 -8.80 -2.66 5.61
C PHE A 315 -8.70 -2.24 4.13
N ARG A 316 -8.28 -3.16 3.26
CA ARG A 316 -8.16 -2.90 1.81
C ARG A 316 -9.52 -2.67 1.17
N ILE A 317 -10.53 -3.42 1.60
CA ILE A 317 -11.91 -3.20 1.18
C ILE A 317 -12.36 -1.81 1.63
N GLN A 318 -12.20 -1.46 2.91
CA GLN A 318 -12.55 -0.14 3.44
C GLN A 318 -11.85 1.00 2.68
N GLN A 319 -10.55 0.86 2.38
CA GLN A 319 -9.78 1.84 1.60
C GLN A 319 -10.45 2.13 0.26
N PHE A 320 -10.84 1.11 -0.50
CA PHE A 320 -11.50 1.31 -1.80
C PHE A 320 -12.98 1.66 -1.71
N VAL A 321 -13.70 1.29 -0.65
CA VAL A 321 -15.05 1.82 -0.36
C VAL A 321 -14.97 3.33 -0.15
N ASN A 322 -14.00 3.80 0.64
CA ASN A 322 -13.81 5.22 0.92
C ASN A 322 -13.43 6.01 -0.34
N VAL A 323 -12.53 5.49 -1.17
CA VAL A 323 -12.16 6.10 -2.46
C VAL A 323 -13.37 6.19 -3.40
N ASN A 324 -14.14 5.10 -3.53
CA ASN A 324 -15.34 5.09 -4.37
C ASN A 324 -16.40 6.09 -3.87
N THR A 325 -16.53 6.23 -2.55
CA THR A 325 -17.48 7.17 -1.93
C THR A 325 -17.04 8.61 -2.13
N LEU A 326 -15.77 8.93 -1.81
CA LEU A 326 -15.18 10.26 -1.98
C LEU A 326 -15.40 10.77 -3.41
N MET A 327 -15.05 9.96 -4.40
CA MET A 327 -15.24 10.33 -5.81
C MET A 327 -16.69 10.66 -6.13
N ARG A 328 -17.67 9.87 -5.66
CA ARG A 328 -19.10 10.11 -5.91
C ARG A 328 -19.65 11.31 -5.17
N MET A 329 -19.07 11.66 -4.03
CA MET A 329 -19.39 12.90 -3.32
C MET A 329 -18.82 14.15 -4.01
N CYS A 330 -17.64 14.04 -4.62
CA CYS A 330 -16.96 15.17 -5.27
C CYS A 330 -17.42 15.42 -6.72
N VAL A 331 -17.97 14.42 -7.40
CA VAL A 331 -18.33 14.51 -8.83
C VAL A 331 -19.80 14.91 -9.02
N VAL A 332 -20.02 16.08 -9.64
CA VAL A 332 -21.35 16.58 -10.00
C VAL A 332 -21.79 16.02 -11.36
N HIS A 333 -21.85 14.70 -11.48
CA HIS A 333 -22.39 14.01 -12.66
C HIS A 333 -23.56 13.11 -12.23
N PRO A 334 -24.70 13.10 -12.94
CA PRO A 334 -25.92 12.40 -12.50
C PRO A 334 -25.68 10.92 -12.14
N ASP A 335 -24.94 10.19 -12.98
CA ASP A 335 -24.62 8.78 -12.76
C ASP A 335 -23.90 8.53 -11.42
N TYR A 336 -23.03 9.44 -11.00
CA TYR A 336 -22.28 9.31 -9.75
C TYR A 336 -23.09 9.81 -8.55
N LYS A 337 -23.87 10.89 -8.73
CA LYS A 337 -24.71 11.48 -7.69
C LYS A 337 -25.80 10.53 -7.23
N ASN A 338 -26.41 9.79 -8.16
CA ASN A 338 -27.47 8.84 -7.85
C ASN A 338 -26.96 7.64 -7.03
N ASP A 339 -25.67 7.31 -7.14
CA ASP A 339 -25.03 6.21 -6.41
C ASP A 339 -24.49 6.57 -5.03
N VAL A 340 -24.55 7.85 -4.62
CA VAL A 340 -24.04 8.28 -3.31
C VAL A 340 -24.73 7.53 -2.17
N SER A 341 -26.04 7.30 -2.25
CA SER A 341 -26.79 6.56 -1.22
C SER A 341 -26.23 5.14 -1.03
N ASN A 342 -26.00 4.42 -2.13
CA ASN A 342 -25.44 3.07 -2.11
C ASN A 342 -24.02 3.07 -1.50
N CYS A 343 -23.18 4.06 -1.84
CA CYS A 343 -21.85 4.20 -1.25
C CYS A 343 -21.90 4.50 0.25
N MET A 344 -22.84 5.34 0.69
CA MET A 344 -23.04 5.59 2.13
C MET A 344 -23.52 4.32 2.86
N GLU A 345 -24.36 3.51 2.22
CA GLU A 345 -24.73 2.20 2.76
C GLU A 345 -23.54 1.23 2.83
N MET A 346 -22.65 1.24 1.83
CA MET A 346 -21.42 0.46 1.87
C MET A 346 -20.54 0.85 3.07
N ILE A 347 -20.40 2.15 3.34
CA ILE A 347 -19.72 2.64 4.54
C ILE A 347 -20.44 2.12 5.79
N ARG A 348 -21.76 2.31 5.92
CA ARG A 348 -22.51 1.83 7.09
C ARG A 348 -22.30 0.33 7.30
N SER A 349 -22.45 -0.50 6.28
CA SER A 349 -22.24 -1.95 6.39
C SER A 349 -20.83 -2.33 6.88
N MET A 350 -19.81 -1.53 6.58
CA MET A 350 -18.42 -1.79 6.98
C MET A 350 -18.04 -1.28 8.37
N TYR A 351 -18.69 -0.20 8.82
CA TYR A 351 -18.36 0.48 10.07
C TYR A 351 -19.40 0.24 11.18
N SER A 352 -20.62 -0.18 10.86
CA SER A 352 -21.70 -0.48 11.82
C SER A 352 -21.56 -1.87 12.45
N ASN A 353 -20.34 -2.28 12.82
CA ASN A 353 -20.08 -3.47 13.64
C ASN A 353 -20.56 -3.31 15.11
N GLU A 354 -21.70 -2.65 15.31
CA GLU A 354 -22.55 -2.93 16.45
C GLU A 354 -23.48 -4.07 16.05
N ALA A 355 -23.39 -5.18 16.78
CA ALA A 355 -24.41 -6.21 16.76
C ALA A 355 -25.75 -5.59 17.20
N SER A 356 -26.49 -5.02 16.26
CA SER A 356 -27.85 -4.57 16.46
C SER A 356 -28.73 -5.20 15.39
N PRO A 357 -29.64 -6.11 15.74
CA PRO A 357 -30.59 -6.63 14.78
C PRO A 357 -31.52 -5.49 14.38
N LEU A 358 -31.59 -5.23 13.08
CA LEU A 358 -32.75 -4.64 12.38
C LEU A 358 -33.71 -3.83 13.26
N LYS A 359 -33.47 -2.52 13.36
CA LYS A 359 -34.58 -1.56 13.49
C LYS A 359 -34.40 -0.45 12.47
N ASN A 360 -35.34 -0.43 11.53
CA ASN A 360 -35.67 0.66 10.63
C ASN A 360 -35.36 2.03 11.25
N PHE A 361 -34.47 2.81 10.62
CA PHE A 361 -34.48 4.25 10.77
C PHE A 361 -34.15 4.90 9.41
N PHE A 362 -35.20 5.09 8.61
CA PHE A 362 -35.35 6.37 7.94
C PHE A 362 -35.50 7.41 9.06
N GLY A 363 -34.51 8.27 9.22
CA GLY A 363 -34.54 9.31 10.23
C GLY A 363 -33.36 10.24 10.07
N CYS A 364 -33.57 11.35 9.36
CA CYS A 364 -32.79 12.56 9.57
C CYS A 364 -32.72 12.85 11.08
N THR A 365 -31.54 12.74 11.68
CA THR A 365 -31.34 13.24 13.03
C THR A 365 -31.08 14.74 12.95
N THR A 366 -32.09 15.52 13.35
CA THR A 366 -32.06 16.97 13.58
C THR A 366 -31.27 17.36 14.84
N LYS A 367 -30.34 16.54 15.30
CA LYS A 367 -29.52 16.86 16.47
C LYS A 367 -28.31 17.68 16.02
N LYS A 368 -28.32 18.96 16.40
CA LYS A 368 -27.17 19.87 16.35
C LYS A 368 -25.93 19.13 16.89
N PRO A 369 -24.77 19.19 16.21
CA PRO A 369 -23.54 18.66 16.77
C PRO A 369 -23.26 19.36 18.11
N PRO A 370 -22.79 18.63 19.13
CA PRO A 370 -22.32 19.27 20.36
C PRO A 370 -21.17 20.22 19.99
N GLU A 371 -21.22 21.41 20.59
CA GLU A 371 -20.28 22.50 20.37
C GLU A 371 -18.83 22.06 20.57
N ALA A 372 -17.94 22.71 19.81
CA ALA A 372 -16.54 22.40 19.68
C ALA A 372 -15.85 22.15 21.04
N VAL A 373 -15.12 21.04 21.11
CA VAL A 373 -14.10 20.84 22.14
C VAL A 373 -13.04 21.91 21.90
N VAL A 374 -13.07 22.96 22.74
CA VAL A 374 -11.97 23.91 22.87
C VAL A 374 -10.79 23.13 23.44
N LEU A 375 -9.77 22.91 22.62
CA LEU A 375 -8.46 22.46 23.10
C LEU A 375 -7.88 23.63 23.91
N ALA A 376 -7.88 23.49 25.23
CA ALA A 376 -7.16 24.41 26.10
C ALA A 376 -5.66 24.14 25.95
N ASP A 377 -4.94 25.14 25.45
CA ASP A 377 -3.49 25.23 25.53
C ASP A 377 -3.10 25.39 27.02
N GLU A 378 -2.57 24.33 27.62
CA GLU A 378 -1.77 24.43 28.84
C GLU A 378 -0.30 24.13 28.48
N PHE A 379 0.36 25.12 27.89
CA PHE A 379 1.82 25.24 28.02
C PHE A 379 2.10 25.88 29.38
N SER A 380 2.47 25.08 30.37
CA SER A 380 3.10 25.59 31.58
C SER A 380 4.54 25.99 31.25
N GLU A 381 4.76 27.28 31.06
CA GLU A 381 6.05 27.93 31.26
C GLU A 381 6.50 27.66 32.70
N ASP A 382 7.58 26.90 32.87
CA ASP A 382 8.60 27.13 33.91
C ASP A 382 9.61 25.97 33.93
N SER A 383 10.76 26.17 33.29
CA SER A 383 12.02 25.57 33.78
C SER A 383 13.20 26.39 33.27
N HIS A 384 13.65 27.31 34.14
CA HIS A 384 14.94 27.96 34.06
C HIS A 384 16.08 26.92 34.00
N LEU A 385 16.97 27.05 33.02
CA LEU A 385 18.30 26.47 33.06
C LEU A 385 19.29 27.56 33.52
N PRO A 386 20.17 27.27 34.51
CA PRO A 386 21.21 28.21 34.91
C PRO A 386 22.37 28.22 33.90
N VAL A 387 23.03 29.38 33.87
CA VAL A 387 24.17 29.80 33.02
C VAL A 387 25.29 28.79 32.95
#